data_AF-A0A938U0H7-F1
#
_entry.id   AF-A0A938U0H7-F1
#
_cell.length_a   1.000
_cell.length_b   1.000
_cell.length_c   1.000
_cell.angle_alpha   90.00
_cell.angle_beta   90.00
_cell.angle_gamma   90.00
#
_symmetry.space_group_name_H-M   'P 1'
#
loop_
_entity.id
_entity.type
_entity.pdbx_description
1 polymer ?
#
loop_
_entity_poly.entity_id
_entity_poly.type
_entity_poly.pdbx_seq_one_letter_code
_entity_poly.pdbx_strand_id
1 'polypeptide(L)'
;MGKRLKTENRKPKTENRLSDPRRLALDILAAAARQGRSVEELLARTAVRHLGMDRRDRAFLLELAQGVKRWEIRLDYCLSHLSHIPLKKLHPLVLVILRLAAFQILMLDKVPARAAVHEAGEMARQRRLPKTHLGFINAVLRRLAEGELPSIPSLAADPVMALSIEHSHPAWLVRRWLERYGLEDTQARLAANNRIPPLTIRVNTLKTDPDSLRDRLAREGIEAAPCRFSPGGLRLGHLEVSPMSVSSYWEGLWLFQDEAAQLVTYLLNPRPGQTVLELGAGRGGKTTHMAELMTARGVIMAVDNHKGRLQDLRIILRRWGVYMVQPHFADATRPLHLKVKEFDSVAVDAPCSALGIIRRHPEIKTRLKEADLATFPPRQQALLAAAAPLIKSGGRLLYITCTTEPEENQEVVEAFLAENRDFRLGADPGALPSPARSLIHPPGYFVTSPATHDLDAFFAAVLVRG
;
A
#
# COMPACT_ATOMS: atom_id res chain seq x y z
N MET A 1 -11.66 -29.56 56.47
CA MET A 1 -12.61 -29.87 55.39
C MET A 1 -12.82 -28.63 54.53
N GLY A 2 -12.02 -28.49 53.46
CA GLY A 2 -12.08 -27.34 52.56
C GLY A 2 -13.01 -27.61 51.37
N LYS A 3 -13.88 -26.63 51.06
CA LYS A 3 -14.56 -26.55 49.76
C LYS A 3 -14.10 -25.29 49.04
N ARG A 4 -13.36 -25.49 47.94
CA ARG A 4 -13.00 -24.49 46.94
C ARG A 4 -14.27 -24.00 46.25
N LEU A 5 -14.52 -22.69 46.28
CA LEU A 5 -15.40 -22.01 45.33
C LEU A 5 -14.55 -21.49 44.16
N LYS A 6 -14.72 -22.11 42.99
CA LYS A 6 -14.20 -21.59 41.72
C LYS A 6 -15.11 -20.46 41.26
N THR A 7 -14.60 -19.24 41.21
CA THR A 7 -15.24 -18.13 40.51
C THR A 7 -14.79 -18.12 39.05
N GLU A 8 -15.62 -18.66 38.15
CA GLU A 8 -15.48 -18.47 36.71
C GLU A 8 -15.87 -17.04 36.34
N ASN A 9 -14.89 -16.27 35.87
CA ASN A 9 -15.10 -14.91 35.38
C ASN A 9 -15.61 -14.96 33.92
N ARG A 10 -16.91 -15.15 33.71
CA ARG A 10 -17.54 -15.04 32.38
C ARG A 10 -17.86 -13.58 32.06
N LYS A 11 -17.10 -12.96 31.15
CA LYS A 11 -17.48 -11.69 30.51
C LYS A 11 -18.84 -11.81 29.79
N PRO A 12 -19.70 -10.78 29.80
CA PRO A 12 -21.04 -10.84 29.21
C PRO A 12 -20.99 -11.01 27.68
N LYS A 13 -21.82 -11.91 27.13
CA LYS A 13 -21.87 -12.32 25.70
C LYS A 13 -22.18 -11.18 24.70
N THR A 14 -22.64 -10.02 25.17
CA THR A 14 -23.08 -8.90 24.32
C THR A 14 -21.93 -7.99 23.87
N GLU A 15 -20.89 -7.80 24.69
CA GLU A 15 -19.71 -6.99 24.31
C GLU A 15 -18.85 -7.67 23.23
N ASN A 16 -18.83 -9.01 23.22
CA ASN A 16 -18.01 -9.80 22.27
C ASN A 16 -18.54 -9.76 20.82
N ARG A 17 -19.80 -9.33 20.59
CA ARG A 17 -20.43 -9.25 19.26
C ARG A 17 -20.16 -7.95 18.50
N LEU A 18 -19.66 -6.91 19.17
CA LEU A 18 -19.36 -5.61 18.56
C LEU A 18 -17.96 -5.54 17.95
N SER A 19 -17.06 -6.44 18.35
CA SER A 19 -15.68 -6.53 17.86
C SER A 19 -15.41 -7.78 17.02
N ASP A 20 -16.46 -8.49 16.58
CA ASP A 20 -16.32 -9.68 15.74
C ASP A 20 -15.56 -9.35 14.43
N PRO A 21 -14.45 -10.04 14.13
CA PRO A 21 -13.63 -9.75 12.95
C PRO A 21 -14.38 -9.85 11.62
N ARG A 22 -15.31 -10.81 11.48
CA ARG A 22 -16.06 -11.01 10.23
C ARG A 22 -17.01 -9.85 10.00
N ARG A 23 -17.71 -9.42 11.03
CA ARG A 23 -18.60 -8.26 10.98
C ARG A 23 -17.84 -6.98 10.66
N LEU A 24 -16.68 -6.77 11.28
CA LEU A 24 -15.84 -5.61 10.99
C LEU A 24 -15.28 -5.66 9.56
N ALA A 25 -14.87 -6.83 9.08
CA ALA A 25 -14.45 -7.01 7.68
C ALA A 25 -15.59 -6.69 6.71
N LEU A 26 -16.82 -7.15 7.00
CA LEU A 26 -18.02 -6.81 6.24
C LEU A 26 -18.26 -5.30 6.19
N ASP A 27 -18.18 -4.61 7.35
CA ASP A 27 -18.35 -3.16 7.42
C ASP A 27 -17.30 -2.41 6.61
N ILE A 28 -16.03 -2.82 6.71
CA ILE A 28 -14.92 -2.25 5.96
C ILE A 28 -15.12 -2.45 4.45
N LEU A 29 -15.40 -3.67 4.00
CA LEU A 29 -15.58 -3.98 2.59
C LEU A 29 -16.80 -3.27 1.99
N ALA A 30 -17.91 -3.23 2.73
CA ALA A 30 -19.12 -2.52 2.30
C ALA A 30 -18.90 -0.99 2.25
N ALA A 31 -18.18 -0.43 3.24
CA ALA A 31 -17.82 0.99 3.23
C ALA A 31 -16.86 1.34 2.09
N ALA A 32 -15.87 0.50 1.81
CA ALA A 32 -14.94 0.69 0.69
C ALA A 32 -15.70 0.73 -0.65
N ALA A 33 -16.62 -0.22 -0.86
CA ALA A 33 -17.43 -0.30 -2.07
C ALA A 33 -18.35 0.93 -2.26
N ARG A 34 -18.89 1.50 -1.17
CA ARG A 34 -19.84 2.63 -1.23
C ARG A 34 -19.17 4.01 -1.25
N GLN A 35 -18.08 4.19 -0.49
CA GLN A 35 -17.49 5.50 -0.22
C GLN A 35 -16.24 5.79 -1.07
N GLY A 36 -15.78 4.82 -1.86
CA GLY A 36 -14.54 4.95 -2.64
C GLY A 36 -13.27 5.10 -1.79
N ARG A 37 -13.36 4.80 -0.48
CA ARG A 37 -12.22 4.83 0.45
C ARG A 37 -11.40 3.55 0.31
N SER A 38 -10.08 3.66 0.53
CA SER A 38 -9.22 2.47 0.55
C SER A 38 -9.55 1.57 1.73
N VAL A 39 -9.33 0.27 1.56
CA VAL A 39 -9.55 -0.71 2.64
C VAL A 39 -8.55 -0.46 3.78
N GLU A 40 -7.34 -0.05 3.45
CA GLU A 40 -6.32 0.35 4.41
C GLU A 40 -6.76 1.53 5.30
N GLU A 41 -7.32 2.60 4.72
CA GLU A 41 -7.79 3.76 5.50
C GLU A 41 -8.87 3.35 6.50
N LEU A 42 -9.77 2.46 6.07
CA LEU A 42 -10.85 1.94 6.91
C LEU A 42 -10.31 0.98 7.98
N LEU A 43 -9.34 0.13 7.67
CA LEU A 43 -8.66 -0.73 8.64
C LEU A 43 -7.94 0.10 9.71
N ALA A 44 -7.21 1.15 9.32
CA ALA A 44 -6.53 2.04 10.26
C ALA A 44 -7.52 2.71 11.22
N ARG A 45 -8.65 3.22 10.71
CA ARG A 45 -9.72 3.80 11.54
C ARG A 45 -10.35 2.77 12.48
N THR A 46 -10.62 1.56 11.99
CA THR A 46 -11.18 0.48 12.81
C THR A 46 -10.18 0.09 13.91
N ALA A 47 -8.89 0.00 13.60
CA ALA A 47 -7.86 -0.32 14.57
C ALA A 47 -7.79 0.68 15.74
N VAL A 48 -7.99 1.98 15.47
CA VAL A 48 -8.07 3.04 16.50
C VAL A 48 -9.34 2.93 17.34
N ARG A 49 -10.47 2.55 16.73
CA ARG A 49 -11.75 2.38 17.46
C ARG A 49 -11.76 1.12 18.33
N HIS A 50 -11.00 0.10 17.95
CA HIS A 50 -10.93 -1.20 18.60
C HIS A 50 -9.50 -1.50 19.11
N LEU A 51 -8.91 -0.58 19.87
CA LEU A 51 -7.56 -0.76 20.43
C LEU A 51 -7.44 -2.02 21.30
N GLY A 52 -8.50 -2.39 22.03
CA GLY A 52 -8.55 -3.58 22.88
C GLY A 52 -8.85 -4.91 22.16
N MET A 53 -8.97 -4.92 20.83
CA MET A 53 -9.16 -6.16 20.07
C MET A 53 -7.91 -7.05 20.19
N ASP A 54 -8.14 -8.32 20.47
CA ASP A 54 -7.06 -9.29 20.62
C ASP A 54 -6.28 -9.52 19.31
N ARG A 55 -5.07 -10.08 19.45
CA ARG A 55 -4.14 -10.29 18.33
C ARG A 55 -4.73 -11.19 17.24
N ARG A 56 -5.40 -12.27 17.62
CA ARG A 56 -5.92 -13.26 16.66
C ARG A 56 -7.06 -12.66 15.87
N ASP A 57 -7.95 -11.94 16.53
CA ASP A 57 -9.06 -11.24 15.91
C ASP A 57 -8.59 -10.13 14.97
N ARG A 58 -7.54 -9.39 15.35
CA ARG A 58 -6.94 -8.36 14.49
C ARG A 58 -6.27 -8.93 13.25
N ALA A 59 -5.49 -10.00 13.43
CA ALA A 59 -4.84 -10.70 12.31
C ALA A 59 -5.88 -11.27 11.35
N PHE A 60 -6.93 -11.89 11.89
CA PHE A 60 -8.02 -12.43 11.10
C PHE A 60 -8.83 -11.34 10.39
N LEU A 61 -9.10 -10.20 11.03
CA LEU A 61 -9.72 -9.04 10.38
C LEU A 61 -8.91 -8.55 9.18
N LEU A 62 -7.58 -8.39 9.34
CA LEU A 62 -6.69 -7.98 8.26
C LEU A 62 -6.68 -8.99 7.11
N GLU A 63 -6.56 -10.28 7.44
CA GLU A 63 -6.59 -11.39 6.50
C GLU A 63 -7.90 -11.41 5.69
N LEU A 64 -9.05 -11.25 6.35
CA LEU A 64 -10.35 -11.19 5.69
C LEU A 64 -10.49 -9.95 4.79
N ALA A 65 -10.22 -8.76 5.32
CA ALA A 65 -10.46 -7.51 4.59
C ALA A 65 -9.53 -7.36 3.38
N GLN A 66 -8.23 -7.62 3.55
CA GLN A 66 -7.27 -7.54 2.45
C GLN A 66 -7.34 -8.78 1.55
N GLY A 67 -7.61 -9.96 2.11
CA GLY A 67 -7.69 -11.22 1.37
C GLY A 67 -8.84 -11.24 0.37
N VAL A 68 -10.03 -10.76 0.77
CA VAL A 68 -11.16 -10.60 -0.16
C VAL A 68 -10.78 -9.71 -1.34
N LYS A 69 -10.12 -8.56 -1.10
CA LYS A 69 -9.67 -7.68 -2.19
C LYS A 69 -8.57 -8.30 -3.05
N ARG A 70 -7.66 -9.05 -2.43
CA ARG A 70 -6.57 -9.75 -3.11
C ARG A 70 -7.09 -10.81 -4.06
N TRP A 71 -8.18 -11.48 -3.71
CA TRP A 71 -8.72 -12.58 -4.52
C TRP A 71 -10.06 -12.25 -5.19
N GLU A 72 -10.49 -10.99 -5.18
CA GLU A 72 -11.85 -10.58 -5.59
C GLU A 72 -12.26 -11.08 -6.97
N ILE A 73 -11.36 -11.04 -7.96
CA ILE A 73 -11.65 -11.45 -9.34
C ILE A 73 -11.83 -12.97 -9.42
N ARG A 74 -10.98 -13.73 -8.72
CA ARG A 74 -11.12 -15.19 -8.64
C ARG A 74 -12.39 -15.59 -7.89
N LEU A 75 -12.70 -14.90 -6.79
CA LEU A 75 -13.92 -15.12 -6.02
C LEU A 75 -15.16 -14.84 -6.86
N ASP A 76 -15.16 -13.74 -7.61
CA ASP A 76 -16.25 -13.38 -8.52
C ASP A 76 -16.41 -14.38 -9.67
N TYR A 77 -15.31 -14.92 -10.18
CA TYR A 77 -15.36 -15.98 -11.19
C TYR A 77 -16.10 -17.21 -10.65
N CYS A 78 -15.71 -17.70 -9.46
CA CYS A 78 -16.39 -18.84 -8.81
C CYS A 78 -17.86 -18.52 -8.48
N LEU A 79 -18.14 -17.34 -7.91
CA LEU A 79 -19.49 -16.95 -7.52
C LEU A 79 -20.42 -16.74 -8.72
N SER A 80 -19.89 -16.27 -9.86
CA SER A 80 -20.69 -16.06 -11.07
C SER A 80 -21.13 -17.38 -11.71
N HIS A 81 -20.33 -18.45 -11.58
CA HIS A 81 -20.72 -19.79 -12.00
C HIS A 81 -21.88 -20.37 -11.16
N LEU A 82 -21.86 -20.13 -9.85
CA LEU A 82 -22.84 -20.68 -8.91
C LEU A 82 -24.12 -19.84 -8.78
N SER A 83 -24.08 -18.57 -9.21
CA SER A 83 -25.18 -17.63 -9.11
C SER A 83 -26.01 -17.59 -10.38
N HIS A 84 -27.31 -17.86 -10.27
CA HIS A 84 -28.27 -17.64 -11.36
C HIS A 84 -28.56 -16.13 -11.61
N ILE A 85 -28.17 -15.25 -10.68
CA ILE A 85 -28.31 -13.80 -10.82
C ILE A 85 -26.93 -13.21 -11.15
N PRO A 86 -26.77 -12.39 -12.20
CA PRO A 86 -25.51 -11.71 -12.48
C PRO A 86 -25.04 -10.91 -11.26
N LEU A 87 -23.76 -11.05 -10.85
CA LEU A 87 -23.25 -10.45 -9.60
C LEU A 87 -23.50 -8.94 -9.51
N LYS A 88 -23.41 -8.22 -10.64
CA LYS A 88 -23.68 -6.77 -10.74
C LYS A 88 -25.14 -6.37 -10.41
N LYS A 89 -26.09 -7.30 -10.47
CA LYS A 89 -27.50 -7.09 -10.13
C LYS A 89 -27.82 -7.46 -8.69
N LEU A 90 -26.89 -8.09 -7.97
CA LEU A 90 -27.08 -8.43 -6.56
C LEU A 90 -27.08 -7.17 -5.70
N HIS A 91 -27.82 -7.21 -4.60
CA HIS A 91 -27.72 -6.19 -3.58
C HIS A 91 -26.26 -6.07 -3.10
N PRO A 92 -25.65 -4.87 -3.03
CA PRO A 92 -24.21 -4.72 -2.76
C PRO A 92 -23.75 -5.45 -1.50
N LEU A 93 -24.54 -5.40 -0.42
CA LEU A 93 -24.22 -6.10 0.82
C LEU A 93 -24.26 -7.64 0.68
N VAL A 94 -25.16 -8.17 -0.16
CA VAL A 94 -25.23 -9.62 -0.44
C VAL A 94 -23.97 -10.07 -1.15
N LEU A 95 -23.50 -9.30 -2.13
CA LEU A 95 -22.26 -9.61 -2.85
C LEU A 95 -21.04 -9.57 -1.93
N VAL A 96 -20.94 -8.59 -1.02
CA VAL A 96 -19.85 -8.54 -0.04
C VAL A 96 -19.88 -9.73 0.92
N ILE A 97 -21.07 -10.14 1.41
CA ILE A 97 -21.21 -11.33 2.26
C ILE A 97 -20.76 -12.59 1.51
N LEU A 98 -21.19 -12.74 0.25
CA LEU A 98 -20.79 -13.87 -0.60
C LEU A 98 -19.28 -13.92 -0.79
N ARG A 99 -18.65 -12.79 -1.16
CA ARG A 99 -17.19 -12.70 -1.34
C ARG A 99 -16.43 -13.03 -0.05
N LEU A 100 -16.88 -12.49 1.08
CA LEU A 100 -16.26 -12.73 2.39
C LEU A 100 -16.35 -14.20 2.81
N ALA A 101 -17.47 -14.86 2.57
CA ALA A 101 -17.64 -16.28 2.88
C ALA A 101 -16.89 -17.18 1.88
N ALA A 102 -16.93 -16.86 0.58
CA ALA A 102 -16.18 -17.57 -0.44
C ALA A 102 -14.67 -17.50 -0.20
N PHE A 103 -14.15 -16.34 0.21
CA PHE A 103 -12.75 -16.20 0.60
C PHE A 103 -12.38 -17.15 1.74
N GLN A 104 -13.19 -17.22 2.79
CA GLN A 104 -12.97 -18.14 3.90
C GLN A 104 -13.01 -19.61 3.46
N ILE A 105 -13.94 -19.99 2.59
CA ILE A 105 -14.09 -21.37 2.10
C ILE A 105 -12.90 -21.78 1.21
N LEU A 106 -12.47 -20.90 0.31
CA LEU A 106 -11.51 -21.24 -0.74
C LEU A 106 -10.04 -20.97 -0.38
N MET A 107 -9.79 -20.03 0.54
CA MET A 107 -8.43 -19.51 0.77
C MET A 107 -7.94 -19.74 2.21
N LEU A 108 -8.80 -20.13 3.16
CA LEU A 108 -8.43 -20.25 4.57
C LEU A 108 -8.61 -21.69 5.07
N ASP A 109 -7.53 -22.47 5.08
CA ASP A 109 -7.53 -23.89 5.50
C ASP A 109 -8.04 -24.10 6.93
N LYS A 110 -7.86 -23.11 7.80
CA LYS A 110 -8.22 -23.18 9.23
C LYS A 110 -9.69 -22.85 9.51
N VAL A 111 -10.46 -22.41 8.50
CA VAL A 111 -11.87 -22.06 8.65
C VAL A 111 -12.74 -23.15 8.03
N PRO A 112 -13.46 -23.97 8.83
CA PRO A 112 -14.35 -24.99 8.27
C PRO A 112 -15.41 -24.35 7.37
N ALA A 113 -15.61 -24.90 6.17
CA ALA A 113 -16.56 -24.34 5.19
C ALA A 113 -17.97 -24.14 5.79
N ARG A 114 -18.47 -25.12 6.57
CA ARG A 114 -19.75 -25.01 7.30
C ARG A 114 -19.85 -23.80 8.22
N ALA A 115 -18.74 -23.40 8.84
CA ALA A 115 -18.70 -22.24 9.73
C ALA A 115 -18.78 -20.95 8.91
N ALA A 116 -18.06 -20.87 7.79
CA ALA A 116 -18.15 -19.73 6.88
C ALA A 116 -19.58 -19.54 6.32
N VAL A 117 -20.26 -20.62 5.94
CA VAL A 117 -21.67 -20.57 5.49
C VAL A 117 -22.59 -20.09 6.62
N HIS A 118 -22.46 -20.66 7.82
CA HIS A 118 -23.27 -20.27 8.98
C HIS A 118 -23.11 -18.78 9.30
N GLU A 119 -21.87 -18.30 9.41
CA GLU A 119 -21.59 -16.89 9.72
C GLU A 119 -22.09 -15.94 8.62
N ALA A 120 -22.07 -16.35 7.35
CA ALA A 120 -22.65 -15.57 6.26
C ALA A 120 -24.17 -15.35 6.46
N GLY A 121 -24.89 -16.41 6.82
CA GLY A 121 -26.33 -16.34 7.11
C GLY A 121 -26.65 -15.52 8.37
N GLU A 122 -25.80 -15.59 9.40
CA GLU A 122 -25.90 -14.74 10.60
C GLU A 122 -25.67 -13.26 10.27
N MET A 123 -24.62 -12.94 9.50
CA MET A 123 -24.35 -11.57 9.04
C MET A 123 -25.53 -11.01 8.24
N ALA A 124 -26.12 -11.81 7.35
CA ALA A 124 -27.30 -11.39 6.58
C ALA A 124 -28.52 -11.10 7.48
N ARG A 125 -28.78 -11.95 8.49
CA ARG A 125 -29.84 -11.73 9.50
C ARG A 125 -29.62 -10.46 10.31
N GLN A 126 -28.41 -10.26 10.82
CA GLN A 126 -28.05 -9.09 11.62
C GLN A 126 -28.20 -7.79 10.83
N ARG A 127 -28.00 -7.83 9.50
CA ARG A 127 -28.21 -6.71 8.58
C ARG A 127 -29.66 -6.57 8.10
N ARG A 128 -30.58 -7.38 8.64
CA ARG A 128 -32.01 -7.38 8.32
C ARG A 128 -32.29 -7.55 6.82
N LEU A 129 -31.46 -8.34 6.13
CA LEU A 129 -31.72 -8.67 4.73
C LEU A 129 -32.97 -9.56 4.62
N PRO A 130 -33.79 -9.39 3.57
CA PRO A 130 -34.93 -10.25 3.28
C PRO A 130 -34.61 -11.74 3.31
N LYS A 131 -35.55 -12.58 3.77
CA LYS A 131 -35.39 -14.05 3.84
C LYS A 131 -34.96 -14.68 2.51
N THR A 132 -35.41 -14.12 1.39
CA THR A 132 -35.00 -14.53 0.03
C THR A 132 -33.50 -14.39 -0.19
N HIS A 133 -32.88 -13.30 0.29
CA HIS A 133 -31.42 -13.12 0.21
C HIS A 133 -30.67 -14.13 1.08
N LEU A 134 -31.17 -14.46 2.27
CA LEU A 134 -30.55 -15.46 3.14
C LEU A 134 -30.57 -16.84 2.48
N GLY A 135 -31.72 -17.22 1.92
CA GLY A 135 -31.87 -18.48 1.18
C GLY A 135 -30.90 -18.54 -0.01
N PHE A 136 -30.79 -17.44 -0.76
CA PHE A 136 -29.85 -17.31 -1.87
C PHE A 136 -28.38 -17.42 -1.43
N ILE A 137 -27.97 -16.68 -0.40
CA ILE A 137 -26.60 -16.72 0.15
C ILE A 137 -26.23 -18.15 0.56
N ASN A 138 -27.11 -18.81 1.32
CA ASN A 138 -26.86 -20.18 1.79
C ASN A 138 -26.79 -21.18 0.63
N ALA A 139 -27.66 -21.06 -0.37
CA ALA A 139 -27.68 -21.97 -1.52
C ALA A 139 -26.38 -21.87 -2.33
N VAL A 140 -25.91 -20.65 -2.63
CA VAL A 140 -24.67 -20.42 -3.37
C VAL A 140 -23.45 -20.92 -2.57
N LEU A 141 -23.36 -20.58 -1.29
CA LEU A 141 -22.19 -20.95 -0.48
C LEU A 141 -22.14 -22.44 -0.13
N ARG A 142 -23.29 -23.12 -0.05
CA ARG A 142 -23.32 -24.57 0.16
C ARG A 142 -22.73 -25.31 -1.04
N ARG A 143 -23.14 -24.96 -2.27
CA ARG A 143 -22.57 -25.52 -3.50
C ARG A 143 -21.06 -25.30 -3.58
N LEU A 144 -20.62 -24.09 -3.22
CA LEU A 144 -19.19 -23.78 -3.15
C LEU A 144 -18.46 -24.66 -2.11
N ALA A 145 -19.05 -24.86 -0.94
CA ALA A 145 -18.49 -25.70 0.12
C ALA A 145 -18.48 -27.20 -0.24
N GLU A 146 -19.36 -27.64 -1.14
CA GLU A 146 -19.41 -28.98 -1.73
C GLU A 146 -18.36 -29.18 -2.84
N GLY A 147 -17.58 -28.14 -3.16
CA GLY A 147 -16.48 -28.21 -4.14
C GLY A 147 -16.90 -27.90 -5.57
N GLU A 148 -18.11 -27.38 -5.80
CA GLU A 148 -18.56 -26.99 -7.13
C GLU A 148 -17.82 -25.72 -7.59
N LEU A 149 -16.81 -25.91 -8.46
CA LEU A 149 -15.97 -24.85 -9.00
C LEU A 149 -15.99 -24.87 -10.53
N PRO A 150 -16.04 -23.69 -11.19
CA PRO A 150 -15.86 -23.62 -12.63
C PRO A 150 -14.43 -24.04 -13.03
N SER A 151 -14.31 -24.69 -14.18
CA SER A 151 -13.00 -24.98 -14.79
C SER A 151 -12.33 -23.69 -15.26
N ILE A 152 -11.11 -23.44 -14.83
CA ILE A 152 -10.27 -22.35 -15.37
C ILE A 152 -9.80 -22.76 -16.78
N PRO A 153 -9.83 -21.88 -17.79
CA PRO A 153 -9.26 -22.14 -19.11
C PRO A 153 -7.78 -22.55 -19.00
N SER A 154 -7.31 -23.43 -19.89
CA SER A 154 -5.89 -23.76 -19.93
C SER A 154 -5.08 -22.57 -20.46
N LEU A 155 -3.81 -22.46 -20.04
CA LEU A 155 -2.89 -21.43 -20.54
C LEU A 155 -2.75 -21.44 -22.06
N ALA A 156 -2.86 -22.62 -22.70
CA ALA A 156 -2.79 -22.76 -24.14
C ALA A 156 -4.06 -22.26 -24.85
N ALA A 157 -5.23 -22.39 -24.21
CA ALA A 157 -6.51 -21.98 -24.81
C ALA A 157 -6.76 -20.48 -24.65
N ASP A 158 -6.54 -19.93 -23.46
CA ASP A 158 -6.71 -18.50 -23.17
C ASP A 158 -5.77 -18.09 -22.03
N PRO A 159 -4.52 -17.67 -22.36
CA PRO A 159 -3.53 -17.30 -21.35
C PRO A 159 -3.98 -16.07 -20.53
N VAL A 160 -4.74 -15.16 -21.12
CA VAL A 160 -5.22 -13.95 -20.43
C VAL A 160 -6.21 -14.33 -19.34
N MET A 161 -7.24 -15.11 -19.67
CA MET A 161 -8.25 -15.51 -18.70
C MET A 161 -7.71 -16.50 -17.68
N ALA A 162 -6.87 -17.45 -18.10
CA ALA A 162 -6.21 -18.39 -17.19
C ALA A 162 -5.47 -17.65 -16.08
N LEU A 163 -4.57 -16.72 -16.43
CA LEU A 163 -3.79 -15.94 -15.46
C LEU A 163 -4.63 -14.92 -14.68
N SER A 164 -5.62 -14.31 -15.34
CA SER A 164 -6.54 -13.35 -14.70
C SER A 164 -7.31 -14.01 -13.55
N ILE A 165 -7.83 -15.21 -13.76
CA ILE A 165 -8.56 -15.96 -12.75
C ILE A 165 -7.61 -16.56 -11.72
N GLU A 166 -6.54 -17.23 -12.17
CA GLU A 166 -5.61 -17.94 -11.28
C GLU A 166 -4.97 -17.01 -10.26
N HIS A 167 -4.51 -15.84 -10.70
CA HIS A 167 -3.86 -14.83 -9.86
C HIS A 167 -4.80 -13.69 -9.43
N SER A 168 -6.07 -13.69 -9.84
CA SER A 168 -7.03 -12.64 -9.48
C SER A 168 -6.58 -11.22 -9.89
N HIS A 169 -6.20 -11.04 -11.15
CA HIS A 169 -5.87 -9.74 -11.76
C HIS A 169 -6.82 -9.45 -12.91
N PRO A 170 -7.12 -8.17 -13.23
CA PRO A 170 -8.05 -7.88 -14.30
C PRO A 170 -7.46 -8.25 -15.66
N ALA A 171 -8.28 -8.81 -16.54
CA ALA A 171 -7.84 -9.31 -17.85
C ALA A 171 -7.09 -8.26 -18.69
N TRP A 172 -7.46 -6.98 -18.59
CA TRP A 172 -6.77 -5.89 -19.28
C TRP A 172 -5.30 -5.76 -18.83
N LEU A 173 -5.04 -5.88 -17.53
CA LEU A 173 -3.69 -5.76 -16.98
C LEU A 173 -2.85 -6.99 -17.34
N VAL A 174 -3.47 -8.17 -17.30
CA VAL A 174 -2.79 -9.43 -17.70
C VAL A 174 -2.40 -9.36 -19.18
N ARG A 175 -3.32 -8.97 -20.07
CA ARG A 175 -3.02 -8.83 -21.51
C ARG A 175 -1.86 -7.87 -21.74
N ARG A 176 -1.93 -6.69 -21.13
CA ARG A 176 -0.91 -5.65 -21.22
C ARG A 176 0.47 -6.12 -20.73
N TRP A 177 0.51 -6.90 -19.64
CA TRP A 177 1.77 -7.43 -19.13
C TRP A 177 2.30 -8.61 -19.96
N LEU A 178 1.44 -9.47 -20.50
CA LEU A 178 1.84 -10.53 -21.43
C LEU A 178 2.49 -9.95 -22.68
N GLU A 179 1.90 -8.90 -23.27
CA GLU A 179 2.46 -8.19 -24.43
C GLU A 179 3.82 -7.56 -24.11
N ARG A 180 4.00 -7.04 -22.89
CA ARG A 180 5.18 -6.29 -22.49
C ARG A 180 6.35 -7.14 -21.99
N TYR A 181 6.05 -8.18 -21.20
CA TYR A 181 7.05 -8.95 -20.48
C TYR A 181 7.09 -10.43 -20.91
N GLY A 182 6.15 -10.88 -21.73
CA GLY A 182 5.99 -12.30 -22.04
C GLY A 182 5.40 -13.09 -20.87
N LEU A 183 5.25 -14.40 -21.08
CA LEU A 183 4.50 -15.28 -20.18
C LEU A 183 5.16 -15.44 -18.80
N GLU A 184 6.42 -15.83 -18.77
CA GLU A 184 7.15 -16.19 -17.53
C GLU A 184 7.24 -15.00 -16.56
N ASP A 185 7.71 -13.86 -17.04
CA ASP A 185 7.82 -12.64 -16.23
C ASP A 185 6.45 -12.12 -15.78
N THR A 186 5.43 -12.26 -16.61
CA THR A 186 4.06 -11.89 -16.23
C THR A 186 3.56 -12.76 -15.08
N GLN A 187 3.71 -14.08 -15.19
CA GLN A 187 3.35 -15.01 -14.11
C GLN A 187 4.07 -14.68 -12.81
N ALA A 188 5.39 -14.43 -12.87
CA ALA A 188 6.18 -14.07 -11.69
C ALA A 188 5.67 -12.77 -11.03
N ARG A 189 5.33 -11.74 -11.82
CA ARG A 189 4.76 -10.47 -11.34
C ARG A 189 3.38 -10.64 -10.72
N LEU A 190 2.49 -11.38 -11.38
CA LEU A 190 1.14 -11.66 -10.88
C LEU A 190 1.19 -12.43 -9.56
N ALA A 191 2.04 -13.45 -9.47
CA ALA A 191 2.25 -14.22 -8.25
C ALA A 191 2.84 -13.36 -7.12
N ALA A 192 3.85 -12.55 -7.39
CA ALA A 192 4.48 -11.68 -6.41
C ALA A 192 3.49 -10.64 -5.84
N ASN A 193 2.60 -10.12 -6.69
CA ASN A 193 1.53 -9.20 -6.28
C ASN A 193 0.53 -9.80 -5.29
N ASN A 194 0.42 -11.13 -5.21
CA ASN A 194 -0.43 -11.81 -4.24
C ASN A 194 0.32 -12.29 -2.99
N ARG A 195 1.64 -12.13 -2.91
CA ARG A 195 2.38 -12.42 -1.67
C ARG A 195 2.10 -11.34 -0.63
N ILE A 196 2.03 -11.72 0.65
CA ILE A 196 1.92 -10.76 1.75
C ILE A 196 3.33 -10.18 1.96
N PRO A 197 3.53 -8.86 1.77
CA PRO A 197 4.85 -8.27 1.90
C PRO A 197 5.27 -8.24 3.38
N PRO A 198 6.59 -8.25 3.66
CA PRO A 198 7.07 -8.06 5.02
C PRO A 198 6.63 -6.71 5.58
N LEU A 199 6.47 -6.66 6.90
CA LEU A 199 6.18 -5.43 7.61
C LEU A 199 7.49 -4.70 7.88
N THR A 200 7.71 -3.61 7.15
CA THR A 200 8.97 -2.85 7.22
C THR A 200 8.77 -1.51 7.93
N ILE A 201 9.74 -1.15 8.76
CA ILE A 201 9.83 0.16 9.41
C ILE A 201 11.10 0.89 8.98
N ARG A 202 11.07 2.22 9.05
CA ARG A 202 12.26 3.09 8.98
C ARG A 202 12.59 3.63 10.37
N VAL A 203 13.86 3.56 10.73
CA VAL A 203 14.44 4.09 11.96
C VAL A 203 14.61 5.61 11.84
N ASN A 204 14.27 6.34 12.90
CA ASN A 204 14.58 7.76 13.02
C ASN A 204 16.05 7.96 13.42
N THR A 205 16.92 8.11 12.43
CA THR A 205 18.37 8.27 12.64
C THR A 205 18.75 9.57 13.36
N LEU A 206 17.82 10.50 13.56
CA LEU A 206 18.03 11.69 14.39
C LEU A 206 17.94 11.41 15.89
N LYS A 207 17.35 10.26 16.29
CA LYS A 207 17.11 9.91 17.70
C LYS A 207 17.80 8.63 18.15
N THR A 208 18.03 7.69 17.23
CA THR A 208 18.61 6.37 17.52
C THR A 208 19.23 5.79 16.26
N ASP A 209 20.07 4.77 16.38
CA ASP A 209 20.53 3.94 15.27
C ASP A 209 19.73 2.62 15.15
N PRO A 210 19.86 1.88 14.03
CA PRO A 210 19.15 0.63 13.80
C PRO A 210 19.44 -0.50 14.80
N ASP A 211 20.68 -0.62 15.28
CA ASP A 211 21.06 -1.68 16.22
C ASP A 211 20.45 -1.38 17.60
N SER A 212 20.60 -0.14 18.08
CA SER A 212 19.97 0.31 19.34
C SER A 212 18.45 0.18 19.30
N LEU A 213 17.81 0.48 18.17
CA LEU A 213 16.37 0.30 18.04
C LEU A 213 15.97 -1.17 18.04
N ARG A 214 16.73 -2.05 17.36
CA ARG A 214 16.46 -3.49 17.38
C ARG A 214 16.50 -4.03 18.81
N ASP A 215 17.48 -3.64 19.61
CA ASP A 215 17.58 -4.04 21.01
C ASP A 215 16.43 -3.47 21.87
N ARG A 216 15.98 -2.25 21.55
CA ARG A 216 14.78 -1.67 22.18
C ARG A 216 13.52 -2.45 21.80
N LEU A 217 13.32 -2.78 20.54
CA LEU A 217 12.17 -3.55 20.06
C LEU A 217 12.14 -4.95 20.67
N ALA A 218 13.29 -5.62 20.82
CA ALA A 218 13.38 -6.92 21.48
C ALA A 218 12.88 -6.86 22.94
N ARG A 219 13.24 -5.81 23.69
CA ARG A 219 12.71 -5.55 25.04
C ARG A 219 11.21 -5.24 25.07
N GLU A 220 10.67 -4.73 23.97
CA GLU A 220 9.24 -4.51 23.76
C GLU A 220 8.51 -5.75 23.20
N GLY A 221 9.20 -6.89 23.07
CA GLY A 221 8.64 -8.14 22.57
C GLY A 221 8.44 -8.17 21.06
N ILE A 222 9.17 -7.34 20.31
CA ILE A 222 9.12 -7.26 18.85
C ILE A 222 10.47 -7.72 18.28
N GLU A 223 10.43 -8.84 17.55
CA GLU A 223 11.57 -9.29 16.76
C GLU A 223 11.75 -8.41 15.52
N ALA A 224 12.98 -8.00 15.23
CA ALA A 224 13.30 -7.19 14.07
C ALA A 224 14.64 -7.62 13.46
N ALA A 225 14.69 -7.69 12.14
CA ALA A 225 15.88 -8.00 11.37
C ALA A 225 16.21 -6.85 10.40
N PRO A 226 17.48 -6.62 10.06
CA PRO A 226 17.84 -5.60 9.09
C PRO A 226 17.20 -5.85 7.72
N CYS A 227 16.92 -4.75 7.03
CA CYS A 227 16.58 -4.73 5.61
C CYS A 227 17.78 -5.13 4.74
N ARG A 228 17.52 -5.54 3.49
CA ARG A 228 18.57 -6.00 2.57
C ARG A 228 19.34 -4.83 1.94
N PHE A 229 18.64 -3.75 1.67
CA PHE A 229 19.06 -2.61 0.88
C PHE A 229 19.08 -1.30 1.69
N SER A 230 18.05 -1.05 2.49
CA SER A 230 17.96 0.19 3.29
C SER A 230 18.74 0.05 4.61
N PRO A 231 19.75 0.89 4.87
CA PRO A 231 20.54 0.81 6.10
C PRO A 231 19.75 1.26 7.34
N GLY A 232 18.76 2.14 7.17
CA GLY A 232 17.84 2.57 8.23
C GLY A 232 16.56 1.74 8.31
N GLY A 233 16.49 0.61 7.60
CA GLY A 233 15.30 -0.24 7.51
C GLY A 233 15.37 -1.46 8.43
N LEU A 234 14.26 -1.78 9.09
CA LEU A 234 14.09 -3.03 9.81
C LEU A 234 12.81 -3.75 9.33
N ARG A 235 12.91 -5.05 9.11
CA ARG A 235 11.78 -5.95 8.88
C ARG A 235 11.34 -6.51 10.22
N LEU A 236 10.08 -6.26 10.58
CA LEU A 236 9.49 -6.80 11.79
C LEU A 236 9.10 -8.26 11.56
N GLY A 237 9.39 -9.10 12.55
CA GLY A 237 8.90 -10.47 12.62
C GLY A 237 7.40 -10.53 12.92
N HIS A 238 6.94 -11.69 13.37
CA HIS A 238 5.56 -11.83 13.80
C HIS A 238 5.27 -10.97 15.03
N LEU A 239 4.41 -9.98 14.86
CA LEU A 239 4.03 -9.07 15.94
C LEU A 239 3.13 -9.77 16.96
N GLU A 240 3.60 -9.84 18.21
CA GLU A 240 2.81 -10.30 19.36
C GLU A 240 1.93 -9.20 19.93
N VAL A 241 2.42 -7.97 19.87
CA VAL A 241 1.77 -6.75 20.35
C VAL A 241 1.41 -5.84 19.18
N SER A 242 0.44 -4.94 19.38
CA SER A 242 0.20 -3.91 18.39
C SER A 242 1.43 -3.00 18.29
N PRO A 243 1.91 -2.65 17.10
CA PRO A 243 3.02 -1.71 16.98
C PRO A 243 2.64 -0.31 17.47
N MET A 244 1.35 0.01 17.50
CA MET A 244 0.84 1.25 18.08
C MET A 244 0.70 1.18 19.62
N SER A 245 0.95 0.03 20.24
CA SER A 245 0.97 -0.11 21.70
C SER A 245 2.37 -0.10 22.30
N VAL A 246 3.44 -0.05 21.48
CA VAL A 246 4.81 0.05 21.99
C VAL A 246 5.25 1.50 22.13
N SER A 247 6.04 1.80 23.16
CA SER A 247 6.40 3.19 23.49
C SER A 247 7.39 3.77 22.48
N SER A 248 8.30 2.95 21.92
CA SER A 248 9.24 3.36 20.87
C SER A 248 8.57 4.01 19.66
N TYR A 249 7.34 3.59 19.31
CA TYR A 249 6.53 4.21 18.26
C TYR A 249 6.13 5.65 18.63
N TRP A 250 5.61 5.84 19.84
CA TRP A 250 5.14 7.14 20.34
C TRP A 250 6.28 8.11 20.65
N GLU A 251 7.44 7.58 21.06
CA GLU A 251 8.70 8.32 21.20
C GLU A 251 9.26 8.78 19.84
N GLY A 252 8.70 8.28 18.73
CA GLY A 252 9.09 8.66 17.37
C GLY A 252 10.43 8.10 16.94
N LEU A 253 10.78 6.91 17.44
CA LEU A 253 12.01 6.22 17.07
C LEU A 253 11.90 5.51 15.73
N TRP A 254 10.68 5.26 15.24
CA TRP A 254 10.45 4.62 13.94
C TRP A 254 9.04 4.91 13.38
N LEU A 255 8.85 4.62 12.09
CA LEU A 255 7.55 4.62 11.41
C LEU A 255 7.46 3.47 10.40
N PHE A 256 6.25 3.11 9.96
CA PHE A 256 6.07 2.14 8.87
C PHE A 256 6.43 2.77 7.52
N GLN A 257 7.32 2.11 6.79
CA GLN A 257 7.66 2.50 5.43
C GLN A 257 8.27 1.31 4.69
N ASP A 258 7.78 1.06 3.48
CA ASP A 258 8.39 0.09 2.56
C ASP A 258 9.86 0.41 2.30
N GLU A 259 10.66 -0.64 2.10
CA GLU A 259 12.10 -0.52 1.90
C GLU A 259 12.47 0.21 0.60
N ALA A 260 11.79 -0.02 -0.52
CA ALA A 260 12.04 0.74 -1.75
C ALA A 260 11.70 2.23 -1.56
N ALA A 261 10.63 2.54 -0.82
CA ALA A 261 10.28 3.92 -0.49
C ALA A 261 11.29 4.61 0.45
N GLN A 262 12.09 3.85 1.21
CA GLN A 262 13.22 4.40 1.97
C GLN A 262 14.40 4.73 1.04
N LEU A 263 14.63 3.93 0.00
CA LEU A 263 15.78 4.09 -0.90
C LEU A 263 15.68 5.32 -1.81
N VAL A 264 14.48 5.65 -2.29
CA VAL A 264 14.31 6.68 -3.34
C VAL A 264 14.86 8.06 -2.96
N THR A 265 14.74 8.50 -1.71
CA THR A 265 15.20 9.85 -1.30
C THR A 265 16.72 9.98 -1.19
N TYR A 266 17.46 8.87 -1.10
CA TYR A 266 18.92 8.89 -1.21
C TYR A 266 19.36 9.44 -2.58
N LEU A 267 18.59 9.20 -3.63
CA LEU A 267 18.89 9.65 -5.00
C LEU A 267 18.84 11.18 -5.15
N LEU A 268 17.96 11.85 -4.40
CA LEU A 268 17.93 13.31 -4.33
C LEU A 268 19.19 13.85 -3.68
N ASN A 269 19.72 13.12 -2.69
CA ASN A 269 20.93 13.42 -1.94
C ASN A 269 20.95 14.83 -1.31
N PRO A 270 19.89 15.25 -0.59
CA PRO A 270 19.81 16.58 0.00
C PRO A 270 20.87 16.76 1.09
N ARG A 271 21.48 17.94 1.16
CA ARG A 271 22.57 18.26 2.09
C ARG A 271 22.10 19.14 3.25
N PRO A 272 22.72 19.03 4.43
CA PRO A 272 22.44 19.94 5.54
C PRO A 272 22.56 21.41 5.13
N GLY A 273 21.56 22.22 5.51
CA GLY A 273 21.50 23.66 5.20
C GLY A 273 20.84 24.02 3.89
N GLN A 274 20.58 23.06 3.00
CA GLN A 274 19.88 23.31 1.73
C GLN A 274 18.39 23.63 1.93
N THR A 275 17.80 24.23 0.89
CA THR A 275 16.36 24.46 0.77
C THR A 275 15.79 23.49 -0.26
N VAL A 276 14.90 22.61 0.19
CA VAL A 276 14.33 21.51 -0.60
C VAL A 276 12.82 21.68 -0.76
N LEU A 277 12.29 21.39 -1.94
CA LEU A 277 10.85 21.32 -2.21
C LEU A 277 10.45 19.86 -2.40
N GLU A 278 9.33 19.46 -1.81
CA GLU A 278 8.70 18.17 -2.05
C GLU A 278 7.27 18.39 -2.55
N LEU A 279 6.99 17.93 -3.76
CA LEU A 279 5.65 17.92 -4.35
C LEU A 279 5.07 16.52 -4.19
N GLY A 280 3.90 16.42 -3.56
CA GLY A 280 3.29 15.12 -3.23
C GLY A 280 3.79 14.55 -1.91
N ALA A 281 4.02 15.40 -0.90
CA ALA A 281 4.60 14.99 0.39
C ALA A 281 3.79 13.91 1.14
N GLY A 282 2.50 13.78 0.84
CA GLY A 282 1.65 12.74 1.37
C GLY A 282 1.62 12.75 2.90
N ARG A 283 1.83 11.57 3.50
CA ARG A 283 1.85 11.38 4.96
C ARG A 283 3.23 11.63 5.58
N GLY A 284 4.23 12.02 4.79
CA GLY A 284 5.52 12.45 5.32
C GLY A 284 6.62 11.40 5.45
N GLY A 285 6.44 10.21 4.89
CA GLY A 285 7.48 9.17 4.89
C GLY A 285 8.77 9.65 4.23
N LYS A 286 8.68 10.15 2.98
CA LYS A 286 9.84 10.70 2.25
C LYS A 286 10.31 12.04 2.84
N THR A 287 9.38 12.93 3.21
CA THR A 287 9.68 14.20 3.90
C THR A 287 10.59 14.04 5.12
N THR A 288 10.23 13.12 6.01
CA THR A 288 11.00 12.88 7.25
C THR A 288 12.35 12.23 6.96
N HIS A 289 12.45 11.39 5.93
CA HIS A 289 13.72 10.81 5.52
C HIS A 289 14.65 11.87 4.91
N MET A 290 14.14 12.79 4.11
CA MET A 290 14.94 13.93 3.64
C MET A 290 15.43 14.79 4.80
N ALA A 291 14.61 15.02 5.83
CA ALA A 291 15.03 15.73 7.04
C ALA A 291 16.15 14.99 7.81
N GLU A 292 16.10 13.66 7.86
CA GLU A 292 17.20 12.82 8.41
C GLU A 292 18.50 13.01 7.62
N LEU A 293 18.45 12.90 6.28
CA LEU A 293 19.61 13.07 5.39
C LEU A 293 20.22 14.48 5.52
N MET A 294 19.39 15.48 5.77
CA MET A 294 19.80 16.87 6.01
C MET A 294 20.25 17.13 7.46
N THR A 295 20.32 16.11 8.32
CA THR A 295 20.68 16.24 9.75
C THR A 295 19.82 17.26 10.50
N ALA A 296 18.54 17.35 10.13
CA ALA A 296 17.59 18.33 10.64
C ALA A 296 18.01 19.81 10.48
N ARG A 297 18.84 20.14 9.47
CA ARG A 297 19.31 21.50 9.17
C ARG A 297 18.95 21.93 7.76
N GLY A 298 18.41 23.14 7.60
CA GLY A 298 17.97 23.70 6.31
C GLY A 298 16.47 24.00 6.31
N VAL A 299 15.82 23.89 5.15
CA VAL A 299 14.36 24.06 5.00
C VAL A 299 13.81 23.02 4.03
N ILE A 300 12.68 22.39 4.39
CA ILE A 300 11.90 21.56 3.45
C ILE A 300 10.51 22.17 3.31
N MET A 301 10.11 22.55 2.10
CA MET A 301 8.73 22.91 1.78
C MET A 301 8.00 21.66 1.29
N ALA A 302 7.04 21.18 2.07
CA ALA A 302 6.31 19.94 1.78
C ALA A 302 4.90 20.27 1.28
N VAL A 303 4.64 20.08 -0.02
CA VAL A 303 3.40 20.47 -0.69
C VAL A 303 2.53 19.25 -0.96
N ASP A 304 1.25 19.33 -0.61
CA ASP A 304 0.25 18.30 -0.96
C ASP A 304 -1.15 18.94 -1.11
N ASN A 305 -1.98 18.39 -1.99
CA ASN A 305 -3.34 18.90 -2.25
C ASN A 305 -4.42 18.25 -1.36
N HIS A 306 -4.03 17.44 -0.38
CA HIS A 306 -4.94 16.74 0.52
C HIS A 306 -4.74 17.16 1.99
N LYS A 307 -5.66 17.96 2.52
CA LYS A 307 -5.60 18.49 3.91
C LYS A 307 -5.37 17.42 4.97
N GLY A 308 -6.03 16.27 4.86
CA GLY A 308 -5.85 15.16 5.79
C GLY A 308 -4.44 14.58 5.81
N ARG A 309 -3.77 14.47 4.65
CA ARG A 309 -2.40 13.95 4.57
C ARG A 309 -1.40 14.92 5.19
N LEU A 310 -1.60 16.23 4.96
CA LEU A 310 -0.81 17.27 5.62
C LEU A 310 -1.02 17.32 7.13
N GLN A 311 -2.23 17.00 7.63
CA GLN A 311 -2.46 16.86 9.06
C GLN A 311 -1.67 15.67 9.63
N ASP A 312 -1.68 14.53 8.94
CA ASP A 312 -0.90 13.35 9.32
C ASP A 312 0.61 13.65 9.31
N LEU A 313 1.09 14.36 8.28
CA LEU A 313 2.47 14.84 8.20
C LEU A 313 2.83 15.70 9.41
N ARG A 314 2.00 16.67 9.81
CA ARG A 314 2.26 17.52 11.00
C ARG A 314 2.36 16.70 12.29
N ILE A 315 1.52 15.67 12.44
CA ILE A 315 1.58 14.76 13.59
C ILE A 315 2.89 13.98 13.58
N ILE A 316 3.26 13.43 12.42
CA ILE A 316 4.52 12.69 12.24
C ILE A 316 5.72 13.59 12.52
N LEU A 317 5.78 14.81 11.99
CA LEU A 317 6.89 15.75 12.20
C LEU A 317 7.13 16.07 13.69
N ARG A 318 6.05 16.33 14.44
CA ARG A 318 6.13 16.55 15.89
C ARG A 318 6.70 15.34 16.61
N ARG A 319 6.21 14.15 16.27
CA ARG A 319 6.70 12.89 16.83
C ARG A 319 8.16 12.63 16.44
N TRP A 320 8.54 12.95 15.20
CA TRP A 320 9.87 12.77 14.65
C TRP A 320 10.91 13.74 15.22
N GLY A 321 10.47 14.85 15.82
CA GLY A 321 11.34 15.91 16.33
C GLY A 321 11.90 16.83 15.23
N VAL A 322 11.16 17.00 14.13
CA VAL A 322 11.60 17.79 12.96
C VAL A 322 10.79 19.08 12.84
N TYR A 323 11.49 20.22 12.87
CA TYR A 323 10.89 21.56 12.82
C TYR A 323 11.22 22.36 11.56
N MET A 324 12.17 21.89 10.74
CA MET A 324 12.59 22.53 9.49
C MET A 324 11.62 22.36 8.31
N VAL A 325 10.56 21.57 8.50
CA VAL A 325 9.59 21.26 7.45
C VAL A 325 8.41 22.21 7.53
N GLN A 326 8.03 22.79 6.40
CA GLN A 326 6.89 23.69 6.24
C GLN A 326 5.82 23.00 5.37
N PRO A 327 4.74 22.44 5.97
CA PRO A 327 3.66 21.82 5.22
C PRO A 327 2.74 22.87 4.55
N HIS A 328 2.59 22.78 3.24
CA HIS A 328 1.80 23.71 2.41
C HIS A 328 0.68 22.98 1.65
N PHE A 329 -0.53 23.50 1.76
CA PHE A 329 -1.67 23.00 0.99
C PHE A 329 -1.75 23.75 -0.35
N ALA A 330 -1.49 23.05 -1.45
CA ALA A 330 -1.61 23.60 -2.80
C ALA A 330 -1.78 22.51 -3.86
N ASP A 331 -2.33 22.88 -5.01
CA ASP A 331 -2.27 22.09 -6.23
C ASP A 331 -0.97 22.45 -6.96
N ALA A 332 0.01 21.55 -6.91
CA ALA A 332 1.33 21.76 -7.47
C ALA A 332 1.40 21.64 -9.00
N THR A 333 0.27 21.33 -9.67
CA THR A 333 0.17 21.44 -11.14
C THR A 333 0.04 22.89 -11.60
N ARG A 334 -0.11 23.82 -10.67
CA ARG A 334 -0.20 25.27 -10.89
C ARG A 334 1.01 25.98 -10.27
N PRO A 335 1.34 27.20 -10.73
CA PRO A 335 2.41 28.00 -10.12
C PRO A 335 2.24 28.12 -8.61
N LEU A 336 3.29 27.76 -7.86
CA LEU A 336 3.29 27.84 -6.40
C LEU A 336 3.72 29.25 -5.96
N HIS A 337 2.86 29.94 -5.22
CA HIS A 337 3.16 31.26 -4.66
C HIS A 337 3.95 31.14 -3.35
N LEU A 338 5.19 30.67 -3.44
CA LEU A 338 6.10 30.49 -2.30
C LEU A 338 6.96 31.75 -2.10
N LYS A 339 7.41 31.98 -0.86
CA LYS A 339 8.37 33.06 -0.55
C LYS A 339 9.76 32.75 -1.12
N VAL A 340 10.12 31.48 -1.17
CA VAL A 340 11.37 30.99 -1.78
C VAL A 340 11.15 30.88 -3.27
N LYS A 341 12.05 31.49 -4.04
CA LYS A 341 11.98 31.52 -5.52
C LYS A 341 12.65 30.30 -6.16
N GLU A 342 13.74 29.81 -5.56
CA GLU A 342 14.52 28.70 -6.08
C GLU A 342 15.00 27.77 -4.96
N PHE A 343 15.10 26.49 -5.28
CA PHE A 343 15.45 25.40 -4.38
C PHE A 343 16.73 24.72 -4.84
N ASP A 344 17.53 24.25 -3.90
CA ASP A 344 18.74 23.47 -4.19
C ASP A 344 18.38 22.09 -4.76
N SER A 345 17.21 21.57 -4.38
CA SER A 345 16.71 20.27 -4.81
C SER A 345 15.19 20.19 -4.73
N VAL A 346 14.57 19.46 -5.66
CA VAL A 346 13.12 19.27 -5.72
C VAL A 346 12.81 17.79 -5.87
N ALA A 347 11.96 17.24 -5.01
CA ALA A 347 11.38 15.91 -5.16
C ALA A 347 9.94 16.03 -5.68
N VAL A 348 9.59 15.23 -6.68
CA VAL A 348 8.25 15.09 -7.23
C VAL A 348 7.81 13.63 -7.02
N ASP A 349 7.07 13.39 -5.95
CA ASP A 349 6.41 12.10 -5.68
C ASP A 349 5.05 12.11 -6.38
N ALA A 350 5.06 11.72 -7.65
CA ALA A 350 3.98 12.03 -8.56
C ALA A 350 2.76 11.11 -8.33
N PRO A 351 1.52 11.64 -8.44
CA PRO A 351 0.33 10.80 -8.45
C PRO A 351 0.41 9.84 -9.64
N CYS A 352 0.26 8.54 -9.39
CA CYS A 352 0.36 7.49 -10.39
C CYS A 352 -0.73 6.43 -10.19
N SER A 353 -0.80 5.47 -11.11
CA SER A 353 -1.74 4.34 -11.07
C SER A 353 -1.53 3.40 -9.88
N ALA A 354 -0.36 3.48 -9.23
CA ALA A 354 0.03 2.68 -8.07
C ALA A 354 0.08 1.16 -8.33
N LEU A 355 0.21 0.74 -9.60
CA LEU A 355 0.31 -0.68 -9.98
C LEU A 355 1.53 -1.40 -9.34
N GLY A 356 2.55 -0.66 -8.89
CA GLY A 356 3.73 -1.21 -8.24
C GLY A 356 3.53 -1.63 -6.78
N ILE A 357 2.44 -1.22 -6.13
CA ILE A 357 2.15 -1.48 -4.71
C ILE A 357 0.93 -2.38 -4.50
N ILE A 358 0.50 -3.13 -5.52
CA ILE A 358 -0.65 -4.05 -5.47
C ILE A 358 -0.57 -5.02 -4.28
N ARG A 359 0.63 -5.53 -3.96
CA ARG A 359 0.81 -6.47 -2.84
C ARG A 359 0.45 -5.89 -1.47
N ARG A 360 0.50 -4.56 -1.32
CA ARG A 360 0.07 -3.83 -0.13
C ARG A 360 -1.37 -3.32 -0.23
N HIS A 361 -1.80 -2.91 -1.42
CA HIS A 361 -3.14 -2.37 -1.69
C HIS A 361 -3.83 -3.20 -2.79
N PRO A 362 -4.27 -4.42 -2.47
CA PRO A 362 -4.85 -5.32 -3.47
C PRO A 362 -6.11 -4.77 -4.14
N GLU A 363 -6.81 -3.81 -3.51
CA GLU A 363 -7.99 -3.17 -4.09
C GLU A 363 -7.70 -2.42 -5.40
N ILE A 364 -6.43 -2.07 -5.68
CA ILE A 364 -5.99 -1.42 -6.92
C ILE A 364 -6.46 -2.25 -8.13
N LYS A 365 -6.39 -3.59 -8.04
CA LYS A 365 -6.76 -4.53 -9.12
C LYS A 365 -8.20 -4.37 -9.60
N THR A 366 -9.10 -3.92 -8.74
CA THR A 366 -10.53 -3.76 -9.04
C THR A 366 -10.97 -2.30 -9.15
N ARG A 367 -10.22 -1.36 -8.54
CA ARG A 367 -10.56 0.06 -8.53
C ARG A 367 -10.05 0.77 -9.78
N LEU A 368 -8.84 0.43 -10.21
CA LEU A 368 -8.20 1.03 -11.38
C LEU A 368 -8.77 0.40 -12.65
N LYS A 369 -9.19 1.25 -13.59
CA LYS A 369 -9.60 0.85 -14.94
C LYS A 369 -8.49 1.17 -15.92
N GLU A 370 -8.42 0.41 -17.01
CA GLU A 370 -7.45 0.65 -18.08
C GLU A 370 -7.48 2.09 -18.60
N ALA A 371 -8.68 2.64 -18.82
CA ALA A 371 -8.85 4.03 -19.26
C ALA A 371 -8.31 5.08 -18.27
N ASP A 372 -8.18 4.76 -16.98
CA ASP A 372 -7.64 5.69 -15.99
C ASP A 372 -6.13 5.92 -16.20
N LEU A 373 -5.41 4.97 -16.82
CA LEU A 373 -3.96 5.05 -17.04
C LEU A 373 -3.58 6.30 -17.83
N ALA A 374 -4.36 6.66 -18.85
CA ALA A 374 -4.12 7.83 -19.69
C ALA A 374 -4.26 9.16 -18.93
N THR A 375 -4.81 9.16 -17.70
CA THR A 375 -5.04 10.39 -16.93
C THR A 375 -3.85 10.80 -16.06
N PHE A 376 -2.88 9.92 -15.82
CA PHE A 376 -1.73 10.19 -14.96
C PHE A 376 -0.61 10.97 -15.67
N PRO A 377 -0.16 10.59 -16.88
CA PRO A 377 0.99 11.25 -17.51
C PRO A 377 0.83 12.76 -17.70
N PRO A 378 -0.32 13.30 -18.16
CA PRO A 378 -0.49 14.75 -18.29
C PRO A 378 -0.35 15.51 -16.96
N ARG A 379 -0.77 14.89 -15.84
CA ARG A 379 -0.63 15.49 -14.50
C ARG A 379 0.82 15.44 -14.02
N GLN A 380 1.52 14.36 -14.30
CA GLN A 380 2.93 14.17 -13.97
C GLN A 380 3.80 15.17 -14.74
N GLN A 381 3.54 15.36 -16.04
CA GLN A 381 4.18 16.38 -16.87
C GLN A 381 3.91 17.79 -16.34
N ALA A 382 2.66 18.13 -15.99
CA ALA A 382 2.33 19.43 -15.40
C ALA A 382 3.08 19.71 -14.08
N LEU A 383 3.24 18.69 -13.23
CA LEU A 383 4.04 18.81 -12.00
C LEU A 383 5.52 19.06 -12.30
N LEU A 384 6.11 18.34 -13.26
CA LEU A 384 7.49 18.54 -13.66
C LEU A 384 7.71 19.92 -14.28
N ALA A 385 6.80 20.38 -15.14
CA ALA A 385 6.84 21.71 -15.75
C ALA A 385 6.72 22.83 -14.69
N ALA A 386 5.87 22.66 -13.68
CA ALA A 386 5.75 23.59 -12.56
C ALA A 386 6.98 23.57 -11.63
N ALA A 387 7.64 22.42 -11.49
CA ALA A 387 8.82 22.25 -10.65
C ALA A 387 10.10 22.81 -11.28
N ALA A 388 10.29 22.63 -12.59
CA ALA A 388 11.51 23.00 -13.32
C ALA A 388 12.01 24.44 -13.07
N PRO A 389 11.18 25.51 -13.16
CA PRO A 389 11.66 26.87 -12.94
C PRO A 389 12.04 27.18 -11.49
N LEU A 390 11.68 26.31 -10.55
CA LEU A 390 11.98 26.47 -9.12
C LEU A 390 13.35 25.89 -8.75
N ILE A 391 14.11 25.33 -9.69
CA ILE A 391 15.37 24.64 -9.41
C ILE A 391 16.55 25.55 -9.73
N LYS A 392 17.48 25.73 -8.79
CA LYS A 392 18.72 26.47 -9.06
C LYS A 392 19.54 25.79 -10.18
N SER A 393 20.37 26.56 -10.89
CA SER A 393 21.41 25.97 -11.74
C SER A 393 22.31 25.03 -10.91
N GLY A 394 22.65 23.86 -11.46
CA GLY A 394 23.32 22.77 -10.75
C GLY A 394 22.44 21.98 -9.76
N GLY A 395 21.17 22.38 -9.57
CA GLY A 395 20.21 21.72 -8.69
C GLY A 395 19.69 20.38 -9.23
N ARG A 396 19.08 19.59 -8.34
CA ARG A 396 18.57 18.24 -8.66
C ARG A 396 17.05 18.18 -8.59
N LEU A 397 16.41 17.58 -9.59
CA LEU A 397 15.02 17.13 -9.55
C LEU A 397 15.00 15.61 -9.38
N LEU A 398 14.25 15.08 -8.42
CA LEU A 398 13.96 13.65 -8.30
C LEU A 398 12.50 13.40 -8.65
N TYR A 399 12.25 12.73 -9.77
CA TYR A 399 10.92 12.24 -10.15
C TYR A 399 10.72 10.83 -9.60
N ILE A 400 9.58 10.56 -8.95
CA ILE A 400 9.28 9.28 -8.30
C ILE A 400 7.85 8.86 -8.64
N THR A 401 7.66 7.57 -8.91
CA THR A 401 6.34 6.92 -8.97
C THR A 401 6.39 5.54 -8.31
N CYS A 402 5.22 5.01 -7.93
CA CYS A 402 5.05 3.63 -7.46
C CYS A 402 4.27 2.77 -8.47
N THR A 403 4.62 2.92 -9.75
CA THR A 403 4.02 2.19 -10.88
C THR A 403 5.11 1.56 -11.75
N THR A 404 4.75 0.50 -12.47
CA THR A 404 5.60 -0.17 -13.46
C THR A 404 5.33 0.29 -14.89
N GLU A 405 4.40 1.23 -15.09
CA GLU A 405 3.96 1.67 -16.40
C GLU A 405 4.94 2.66 -17.04
N PRO A 406 5.57 2.33 -18.20
CA PRO A 406 6.47 3.23 -18.94
C PRO A 406 5.87 4.59 -19.26
N GLU A 407 4.58 4.61 -19.57
CA GLU A 407 3.80 5.81 -19.90
C GLU A 407 3.76 6.80 -18.73
N GLU A 408 3.92 6.33 -17.50
CA GLU A 408 3.99 7.15 -16.28
C GLU A 408 5.45 7.36 -15.81
N ASN A 409 6.42 6.71 -16.45
CA ASN A 409 7.79 6.58 -15.97
C ASN A 409 8.78 7.15 -17.01
N GLN A 410 9.38 6.29 -17.82
CA GLN A 410 10.39 6.66 -18.81
C GLN A 410 9.85 7.68 -19.80
N GLU A 411 8.63 7.50 -20.31
CA GLU A 411 8.06 8.37 -21.34
C GLU A 411 7.79 9.79 -20.81
N VAL A 412 7.39 9.92 -19.54
CA VAL A 412 7.23 11.23 -18.88
C VAL A 412 8.58 11.95 -18.74
N VAL A 413 9.62 11.21 -18.34
CA VAL A 413 10.96 11.76 -18.18
C VAL A 413 11.56 12.17 -19.53
N GLU A 414 11.40 11.34 -20.55
CA GLU A 414 11.89 11.60 -21.90
C GLU A 414 11.20 12.81 -22.53
N ALA A 415 9.87 12.93 -22.40
CA ALA A 415 9.13 14.10 -22.83
C ALA A 415 9.61 15.37 -22.12
N PHE A 416 9.80 15.32 -20.80
CA PHE A 416 10.32 16.45 -20.05
C PHE A 416 11.71 16.91 -20.52
N LEU A 417 12.63 15.96 -20.74
CA LEU A 417 13.99 16.26 -21.21
C LEU A 417 14.02 16.80 -22.65
N ALA A 418 13.07 16.40 -23.50
CA ALA A 418 12.94 16.92 -24.85
C ALA A 418 12.54 18.42 -24.86
N GLU A 419 11.69 18.82 -23.91
CA GLU A 419 11.18 20.20 -23.75
C GLU A 419 12.10 21.10 -22.91
N ASN A 420 12.89 20.53 -21.99
CA ASN A 420 13.73 21.28 -21.04
C ASN A 420 15.21 20.97 -21.26
N ARG A 421 15.81 21.65 -22.25
CA ARG A 421 17.19 21.39 -22.73
C ARG A 421 18.29 21.73 -21.73
N ASP A 422 17.99 22.52 -20.70
CA ASP A 422 18.88 22.78 -19.57
C ASP A 422 18.88 21.63 -18.55
N PHE A 423 18.03 20.62 -18.70
CA PHE A 423 18.06 19.41 -17.87
C PHE A 423 18.72 18.24 -18.60
N ARG A 424 19.37 17.40 -17.81
CA ARG A 424 19.90 16.10 -18.24
C ARG A 424 19.60 15.02 -17.22
N LEU A 425 19.51 13.77 -17.67
CA LEU A 425 19.46 12.63 -16.76
C LEU A 425 20.75 12.59 -15.93
N GLY A 426 20.58 12.59 -14.61
CA GLY A 426 21.64 12.37 -13.64
C GLY A 426 21.61 10.92 -13.17
N ALA A 427 22.69 10.17 -13.41
CA ALA A 427 22.90 8.90 -12.73
C ALA A 427 23.94 9.11 -11.64
N ASP A 428 23.57 8.86 -10.40
CA ASP A 428 24.50 8.83 -9.26
C ASP A 428 24.24 7.60 -8.40
N PRO A 429 24.63 6.39 -8.87
CA PRO A 429 24.52 5.17 -8.07
C PRO A 429 25.26 5.29 -6.73
N GLY A 430 26.29 6.16 -6.64
CA GLY A 430 27.04 6.41 -5.42
C GLY A 430 26.20 7.00 -4.29
N ALA A 431 25.10 7.70 -4.61
CA ALA A 431 24.15 8.23 -3.64
C ALA A 431 23.37 7.14 -2.91
N LEU A 432 23.21 5.95 -3.51
CA LEU A 432 22.54 4.82 -2.88
C LEU A 432 23.47 4.02 -1.95
N PRO A 433 22.93 3.40 -0.89
CA PRO A 433 23.62 2.36 -0.13
C PRO A 433 24.18 1.27 -1.05
N SER A 434 25.36 0.71 -0.72
CA SER A 434 26.07 -0.24 -1.60
C SER A 434 25.20 -1.38 -2.14
N PRO A 435 24.35 -2.06 -1.33
CA PRO A 435 23.52 -3.14 -1.85
C PRO A 435 22.43 -2.67 -2.82
N ALA A 436 22.01 -1.40 -2.74
CA ALA A 436 20.94 -0.83 -3.55
C ALA A 436 21.43 -0.29 -4.90
N ARG A 437 22.75 -0.16 -5.12
CA ARG A 437 23.30 0.40 -6.36
C ARG A 437 22.92 -0.40 -7.61
N SER A 438 22.72 -1.71 -7.47
CA SER A 438 22.28 -2.59 -8.56
C SER A 438 20.82 -2.37 -8.99
N LEU A 439 20.05 -1.56 -8.24
CA LEU A 439 18.68 -1.19 -8.58
C LEU A 439 18.64 -0.01 -9.57
N ILE A 440 19.80 0.53 -9.96
CA ILE A 440 19.92 1.49 -11.06
C ILE A 440 20.14 0.70 -12.35
N HIS A 441 19.17 0.79 -13.25
CA HIS A 441 19.21 0.17 -14.56
C HIS A 441 19.58 1.20 -15.63
N PRO A 442 20.34 0.82 -16.68
CA PRO A 442 20.57 1.69 -17.83
C PRO A 442 19.25 2.26 -18.38
N PRO A 443 19.20 3.55 -18.77
CA PRO A 443 20.31 4.51 -18.85
C PRO A 443 20.68 5.21 -17.52
N GLY A 444 20.01 4.91 -16.41
CA GLY A 444 20.24 5.56 -15.12
C GLY A 444 19.01 5.63 -14.20
N TYR A 445 17.98 4.82 -14.46
CA TYR A 445 16.72 4.83 -13.71
C TYR A 445 16.79 3.88 -12.52
N PHE A 446 16.27 4.32 -11.38
CA PHE A 446 16.02 3.42 -10.26
C PHE A 446 14.74 2.63 -10.50
N VAL A 447 14.83 1.30 -10.48
CA VAL A 447 13.68 0.41 -10.68
C VAL A 447 13.71 -0.70 -9.65
N THR A 448 12.57 -0.93 -9.00
CA THR A 448 12.36 -2.05 -8.08
C THR A 448 11.18 -2.91 -8.53
N SER A 449 11.11 -4.15 -8.05
CA SER A 449 10.16 -5.15 -8.54
C SER A 449 9.83 -6.15 -7.44
N PRO A 450 8.54 -6.45 -7.18
CA PRO A 450 8.16 -7.51 -6.25
C PRO A 450 8.65 -8.89 -6.67
N ALA A 451 8.69 -9.16 -7.98
CA ALA A 451 9.09 -10.46 -8.49
C ALA A 451 10.61 -10.68 -8.40
N THR A 452 11.40 -9.66 -8.71
CA THR A 452 12.86 -9.75 -8.85
C THR A 452 13.60 -9.43 -7.55
N HIS A 453 13.10 -8.44 -6.80
CA HIS A 453 13.82 -7.84 -5.67
C HIS A 453 13.14 -8.08 -4.32
N ASP A 454 11.92 -8.63 -4.31
CA ASP A 454 11.02 -8.69 -3.14
C ASP A 454 10.71 -7.31 -2.51
N LEU A 455 10.81 -6.25 -3.34
CA LEU A 455 10.49 -4.87 -2.99
C LEU A 455 9.20 -4.43 -3.65
N ASP A 456 8.53 -3.41 -3.14
CA ASP A 456 7.47 -2.78 -3.92
C ASP A 456 8.06 -2.22 -5.23
N ALA A 457 7.25 -2.12 -6.27
CA ALA A 457 7.72 -1.56 -7.54
C ALA A 457 7.68 -0.03 -7.49
N PHE A 458 8.87 0.57 -7.52
CA PHE A 458 9.09 2.00 -7.67
C PHE A 458 9.93 2.28 -8.91
N PHE A 459 9.67 3.43 -9.51
CA PHE A 459 10.52 4.08 -10.48
C PHE A 459 11.02 5.41 -9.92
N ALA A 460 12.28 5.74 -10.16
CA ALA A 460 12.76 7.10 -9.95
C ALA A 460 13.83 7.52 -10.96
N ALA A 461 13.81 8.81 -11.30
CA ALA A 461 14.78 9.45 -12.18
C ALA A 461 15.31 10.73 -11.53
N VAL A 462 16.63 10.89 -11.49
CA VAL A 462 17.26 12.15 -11.09
C VAL A 462 17.55 12.96 -12.34
N LEU A 463 17.13 14.21 -12.38
CA LEU A 463 17.46 15.17 -13.42
C LEU A 463 18.31 16.28 -12.81
N VAL A 464 19.31 16.74 -13.54
CA VAL A 464 20.21 17.82 -13.09
C VAL A 464 20.04 19.00 -14.02
N ARG A 465 19.82 20.19 -13.44
CA ARG A 465 19.79 21.44 -14.18
C ARG A 465 21.21 21.94 -14.44
N GLY A 466 21.48 22.34 -15.68
CA GLY A 466 22.77 22.84 -16.16
C GLY A 466 23.24 24.12 -15.50
#